data_AF-A0A959KBS1-F1
#
_entry.id   AF-A0A959KBS1-F1
#
_cell.length_a   1.000
_cell.length_b   1.000
_cell.length_c   1.000
_cell.angle_alpha   90.00
_cell.angle_beta   90.00
_cell.angle_gamma   90.00
#
_symmetry.space_group_name_H-M   'P 1'
#
loop_
_entity.id
_entity.type
_entity.pdbx_description
1 polymer ?
#
loop_
_entity_poly.entity_id
_entity_poly.type
_entity_poly.pdbx_seq_one_letter_code
_entity_poly.pdbx_strand_id
1 'polypeptide(L)' 'MKSIHQSIILAGLLLMIPLQGCQDLLEKKPLGQLTSDNFFQNETHALWATNAVYNLLRNWEVHVFSYIGMTDIVS' A
#
# COMPACT_ATOMS: atom_id res chain seq x y z
N MET A 1 44.84 -15.23 27.87
CA MET A 1 43.74 -14.37 28.38
C MET A 1 43.51 -13.09 27.58
N LYS A 2 44.54 -12.40 27.04
CA LYS A 2 44.35 -11.12 26.31
C LYS A 2 43.51 -11.24 25.02
N SER A 3 43.63 -12.34 24.26
CA SER A 3 42.84 -12.56 23.03
C SER A 3 41.36 -12.81 23.30
N ILE A 4 41.02 -13.52 24.38
CA ILE A 4 39.63 -13.81 24.78
C ILE A 4 38.91 -12.52 25.20
N HIS A 5 39.57 -11.63 25.94
CA HIS A 5 39.00 -10.32 26.27
C HIS A 5 38.79 -9.44 25.04
N GLN A 6 39.69 -9.50 24.06
CA GLN A 6 39.52 -8.78 22.78
C GLN A 6 38.32 -9.32 21.98
N SER A 7 38.11 -10.64 21.96
CA SER A 7 36.94 -11.25 21.31
C SER A 7 35.61 -10.87 21.98
N ILE A 8 35.59 -10.74 23.31
CA ILE A 8 34.39 -10.33 24.07
C ILE A 8 34.04 -8.87 23.80
N ILE A 9 35.04 -7.98 23.75
CA ILE A 9 34.84 -6.56 23.43
C ILE A 9 34.32 -6.40 22.00
N LEU A 10 34.85 -7.16 21.05
CA LEU A 10 34.41 -7.12 19.65
C LEU A 10 32.97 -7.65 19.48
N ALA A 11 32.60 -8.71 20.20
CA ALA A 11 31.23 -9.24 20.22
C ALA A 11 30.24 -8.24 20.84
N GLY A 12 30.64 -7.56 21.92
CA GLY A 12 29.84 -6.50 22.54
C GLY A 12 29.62 -5.29 21.62
N LEU A 13 30.61 -4.95 20.79
CA LEU A 13 30.50 -3.86 19.82
C LEU A 13 29.57 -4.22 18.64
N LEU A 14 29.61 -5.47 18.16
CA LEU A 14 28.71 -5.94 17.10
C LEU A 14 27.23 -5.98 17.54
N LEU A 15 26.97 -6.24 18.83
CA LEU A 15 25.62 -6.27 19.40
C LEU A 15 24.96 -4.90 19.53
N MET A 16 25.72 -3.80 19.42
CA MET A 16 25.21 -2.43 19.52
C MET A 16 24.74 -1.85 18.16
N ILE A 17 25.06 -2.51 17.05
CA ILE A 17 24.72 -2.08 15.68
C ILE A 17 23.20 -2.06 15.38
N PRO A 18 22.36 -3.02 15.83
CA PRO A 18 20.94 -3.02 15.47
C PRO A 18 20.09 -1.97 16.21
N LEU A 19 20.63 -1.30 17.25
CA LEU A 19 19.92 -0.25 18.00
C LEU A 19 19.79 1.07 17.23
N GLN A 20 20.51 1.24 16.12
CA GLN A 20 20.37 2.38 15.20
C GLN A 20 19.36 2.09 14.06
N GLY A 21 18.41 1.18 14.30
CA GLY A 21 17.33 0.87 13.36
C GLY A 21 16.48 2.09 13.01
N CYS A 22 15.95 2.10 11.79
CA CYS A 22 15.20 3.19 11.18
C CYS A 22 14.02 3.65 12.06
N GLN A 23 14.16 4.82 12.69
CA GLN A 23 13.19 5.37 13.65
C GLN A 23 11.87 5.82 13.00
N ASP A 24 11.87 6.16 11.70
CA ASP A 24 10.74 6.86 11.07
C ASP A 24 10.02 6.03 9.99
N LEU A 25 10.13 4.69 10.03
CA LEU A 25 9.46 3.82 9.05
C LEU A 25 7.93 3.93 9.07
N LEU A 26 7.35 4.17 10.25
CA LEU A 26 5.89 4.23 10.42
C LEU A 26 5.30 5.56 9.96
N GLU A 27 6.09 6.64 9.99
CA GLU A 27 5.64 8.01 9.70
C GLU A 27 5.95 8.45 8.27
N LYS A 28 6.80 7.71 7.56
CA LYS A 28 7.14 7.99 6.18
C LYS A 28 5.98 7.61 5.26
N LYS A 29 5.23 8.63 4.82
CA LYS A 29 4.26 8.47 3.73
C LYS A 29 4.95 7.89 2.48
N PRO A 30 4.33 6.93 1.77
CA PRO A 30 4.92 6.34 0.58
C PRO A 30 5.09 7.43 -0.49
N LEU A 31 6.33 7.64 -0.92
CA LEU A 31 6.67 8.64 -1.93
C LEU A 31 6.20 8.15 -3.30
N GLY A 32 5.47 9.00 -4.02
CA GLY A 32 5.00 8.70 -5.38
C GLY A 32 3.77 7.79 -5.46
N GLN A 33 3.20 7.34 -4.34
CA GLN A 33 1.91 6.65 -4.32
C GLN A 33 0.77 7.60 -3.95
N LEU A 34 -0.35 7.44 -4.65
CA LEU A 34 -1.60 8.07 -4.29
C LEU A 34 -2.17 7.38 -3.05
N THR A 35 -2.44 8.16 -2.01
CA THR A 35 -3.08 7.75 -0.77
C THR A 35 -4.41 8.49 -0.63
N SER A 36 -5.31 7.99 0.22
CA SER A 36 -6.60 8.65 0.48
C SER A 36 -6.43 10.12 0.90
N ASP A 37 -5.36 10.43 1.62
CA ASP A 37 -5.06 11.79 2.09
C ASP A 37 -4.60 12.74 0.97
N ASN A 38 -3.98 12.23 -0.10
CA ASN A 38 -3.41 13.06 -1.17
C ASN A 38 -4.20 13.01 -2.49
N PHE A 39 -5.21 12.13 -2.59
CA PHE A 39 -5.91 11.86 -3.84
C PHE A 39 -6.95 12.92 -4.22
N PHE A 40 -7.51 13.74 -3.32
CA PHE A 40 -8.60 14.68 -3.68
C PHE A 40 -8.17 16.14 -3.74
N GLN A 41 -7.13 16.45 -4.53
CA GLN A 41 -6.49 17.79 -4.50
C GLN A 41 -6.59 18.59 -5.80
N ASN A 42 -6.73 17.95 -6.97
CA ASN A 42 -6.71 18.64 -8.25
C ASN A 42 -7.73 18.05 -9.24
N GLU A 43 -7.93 18.74 -10.37
CA GLU A 43 -8.84 18.34 -11.45
C GLU A 43 -8.46 16.97 -12.05
N THR A 44 -7.17 16.70 -12.23
CA THR A 44 -6.68 15.44 -12.79
C THR A 44 -7.13 14.25 -11.93
N HIS A 45 -7.09 14.38 -10.61
CA HIS A 45 -7.54 13.32 -9.71
C HIS A 45 -9.05 13.09 -9.80
N ALA A 46 -9.85 14.13 -10.02
CA ALA A 46 -11.29 13.99 -10.27
C ALA A 46 -11.57 13.22 -11.57
N LEU A 47 -10.78 13.49 -12.62
CA LEU A 47 -10.86 12.74 -13.87
C LEU A 47 -10.48 11.27 -13.68
N TRP A 48 -9.43 10.98 -12.92
CA TRP A 48 -9.05 9.61 -12.57
C TRP A 48 -10.13 8.89 -11.77
N ALA A 49 -10.70 9.53 -10.75
CA ALA A 49 -11.78 8.98 -9.94
C ALA A 49 -13.00 8.64 -10.81
N THR A 50 -13.41 9.57 -11.68
CA THR A 50 -14.54 9.38 -12.58
C THR A 50 -14.31 8.20 -13.54
N ASN A 51 -13.13 8.13 -14.16
CA ASN A 51 -12.78 7.03 -15.05
C ASN A 51 -12.71 5.68 -14.33
N ALA A 52 -12.22 5.66 -13.09
CA ALA A 52 -12.21 4.45 -12.27
C ALA A 52 -13.63 3.94 -11.98
N VAL A 53 -14.56 4.84 -11.66
CA VAL A 53 -15.98 4.50 -11.46
C VAL A 53 -16.58 3.92 -12.76
N TYR A 54 -16.35 4.55 -13.90
CA TYR A 54 -16.83 4.01 -15.18
C TYR A 54 -16.26 2.63 -15.52
N ASN A 55 -14.98 2.40 -15.21
CA ASN A 55 -14.36 1.08 -15.41
C ASN A 55 -15.01 0.02 -14.53
N LEU A 56 -15.32 0.34 -13.27
CA LEU A 56 -16.05 -0.58 -12.39
C LEU A 56 -17.45 -0.86 -12.92
N LEU A 57 -18.20 0.16 -13.35
CA LEU A 57 -19.57 -0.01 -13.84
C LEU A 57 -19.64 -0.86 -15.11
N ARG A 58 -18.59 -0.85 -15.94
CA ARG A 58 -18.46 -1.71 -17.12
C ARG A 58 -18.12 -3.16 -16.78
N ASN A 59 -17.77 -3.45 -15.53
CA ASN A 59 -17.38 -4.78 -15.16
C ASN A 59 -18.59 -5.73 -15.18
N TRP A 60 -18.42 -6.91 -15.74
CA TRP A 60 -19.51 -7.86 -16.02
C TRP A 60 -20.31 -8.18 -14.76
N GLU A 61 -19.63 -8.44 -13.65
CA GLU A 61 -20.22 -8.84 -12.37
C GLU A 61 -21.10 -7.75 -11.74
N VAL A 62 -20.95 -6.49 -12.16
CA VAL A 62 -21.70 -5.35 -11.57
C VAL A 62 -23.09 -5.20 -12.17
N HIS A 63 -23.27 -5.54 -13.45
CA HIS A 63 -24.51 -5.23 -14.19
C HIS A 63 -25.19 -6.44 -14.84
N VAL A 64 -24.48 -7.56 -15.04
CA VAL A 64 -25.03 -8.69 -15.80
C VAL A 64 -26.15 -9.42 -15.06
N PHE A 65 -26.07 -9.58 -13.74
CA PHE A 65 -27.07 -10.38 -13.01
C PHE A 65 -28.45 -9.73 -13.06
N SER A 66 -28.49 -8.39 -12.99
CA SER A 66 -29.71 -7.62 -13.21
C SER A 66 -30.25 -7.84 -14.63
N TYR A 67 -29.38 -7.83 -15.64
CA TYR A 67 -29.78 -8.08 -17.04
C TYR A 67 -30.35 -9.49 -17.23
N ILE A 68 -29.65 -10.52 -16.74
CA ILE A 68 -30.08 -11.92 -16.84
C ILE A 68 -31.42 -12.13 -16.13
N GLY A 69 -31.57 -11.62 -14.91
CA GLY A 69 -32.82 -11.74 -14.15
C GLY A 69 -34.01 -11.08 -14.84
N MET A 70 -33.80 -9.93 -15.51
CA MET A 70 -34.87 -9.32 -16.32
C MET A 70 -35.22 -10.15 -17.55
N THR A 71 -34.23 -10.74 -18.22
CA THR A 71 -34.48 -11.56 -19.42
C THR A 71 -35.14 -12.90 -19.09
N ASP A 72 -34.82 -13.49 -17.93
CA ASP A 72 -35.39 -14.76 -17.46
C ASP A 72 -36.89 -14.64 -17.13
N ILE A 73 -37.35 -13.47 -16.70
CA ILE A 73 -38.78 -13.19 -16.44
C ILE A 73 -39.62 -13.21 -17.73
N VAL A 74 -39.00 -12.95 -18.88
CA VAL A 74 -39.70 -12.81 -20.17
C VAL A 74 -39.71 -14.12 -20.97
N SER A 75 -38.83 -15.07 -20.67
CA SER A 75 -38.75 -16.41 -21.29
C SER A 75 -39.67 -17.44 -20.64
#